data_AF-A0A151ISF5-F1
#
_entry.id   AF-A0A151ISF5-F1
#
_cell.length_a   1.000
_cell.length_b   1.000
_cell.length_c   1.000
_cell.angle_alpha   90.00
_cell.angle_beta   90.00
_cell.angle_gamma   90.00
#
_symmetry.space_group_name_H-M   'P 1'
#
loop_
_entity.id
_entity.type
_entity.pdbx_description
1 polymer ?
#
loop_
_entity_poly.entity_id
_entity_poly.type
_entity_poly.pdbx_seq_one_letter_code
_entity_poly.pdbx_strand_id
1 'polypeptide(L)'
;MYLALYHPSDILGLSAEQLQYISKVALLRVYGDYIDYVWNKLPGHLKVDSEVRTYRRCDEHYNQPWQRTHIDGPAPKIKDCSEYLSDGDYELGLMIFETYHTIPNVNESNNKFYFDKDDAEITIPEGSYEVRDINEFLERAILRTHRDALETIDIVLLHGDNSNNSNYNTDDDDDGEGAE
;
A
#
# COMPACT_ATOMS: atom_id res chain seq x y z
N MET A 1 30.98 -55.05 -3.51
CA MET A 1 29.54 -54.89 -3.28
C MET A 1 28.91 -54.33 -4.54
N TYR A 2 27.83 -54.90 -5.06
CA TYR A 2 27.09 -54.36 -6.20
C TYR A 2 25.81 -53.70 -5.70
N LEU A 3 25.59 -52.43 -6.06
CA LEU A 3 24.37 -51.69 -5.75
C LEU A 3 23.50 -51.65 -7.01
N ALA A 4 22.34 -52.27 -6.96
CA ALA A 4 21.35 -52.17 -8.03
C ALA A 4 20.42 -50.99 -7.71
N LEU A 5 20.66 -49.86 -8.36
CA LEU A 5 19.82 -48.65 -8.28
C LEU A 5 19.11 -48.51 -9.61
N TYR A 6 17.77 -48.57 -9.60
CA TYR A 6 16.94 -48.53 -10.81
C TYR A 6 16.45 -47.11 -11.08
N HIS A 7 16.26 -46.32 -10.02
CA HIS A 7 15.90 -44.92 -10.09
C HIS A 7 16.91 -44.06 -9.32
N PRO A 8 17.20 -42.82 -9.78
CA PRO A 8 18.09 -41.90 -9.05
C PRO A 8 17.71 -41.69 -7.58
N SER A 9 16.41 -41.68 -7.26
CA SER A 9 15.92 -41.54 -5.87
C SER A 9 16.28 -42.71 -4.95
N ASP A 10 16.63 -43.88 -5.49
CA ASP A 10 16.98 -45.07 -4.69
C ASP A 10 18.20 -44.81 -3.80
N ILE A 11 19.03 -43.82 -4.15
CA ILE A 11 20.17 -43.38 -3.33
C ILE A 11 19.76 -42.94 -1.92
N LEU A 12 18.53 -42.44 -1.74
CA LEU A 12 18.02 -41.97 -0.45
C LEU A 12 17.93 -43.10 0.59
N GLY A 13 17.67 -44.33 0.10
CA GLY A 13 17.56 -45.54 0.91
C GLY A 13 18.90 -46.15 1.32
N LEU A 14 20.02 -45.66 0.78
CA LEU A 14 21.33 -46.23 1.07
C LEU A 14 21.84 -45.88 2.47
N SER A 15 22.61 -46.80 3.05
CA SER A 15 23.38 -46.59 4.27
C SER A 15 24.69 -45.84 3.99
N ALA A 16 25.34 -45.33 5.04
CA ALA A 16 26.64 -44.66 4.91
C ALA A 16 27.73 -45.57 4.33
N GLU A 17 27.71 -46.86 4.70
CA GLU A 17 28.64 -47.88 4.19
C GLU A 17 28.42 -48.14 2.69
N GLN A 18 27.16 -48.17 2.25
CA GLN A 18 26.82 -48.35 0.84
C GLN A 18 27.24 -47.13 0.01
N LEU A 19 27.03 -45.92 0.54
CA LEU A 19 27.41 -44.68 -0.13
C LEU A 19 28.93 -44.56 -0.36
N GLN A 20 29.77 -45.25 0.44
CA GLN A 20 31.22 -45.28 0.24
C GLN A 20 31.63 -45.89 -1.10
N TYR A 21 30.81 -46.76 -1.68
CA TYR A 21 31.11 -47.43 -2.95
C TYR A 21 30.63 -46.63 -4.17
N ILE A 22 29.87 -45.55 -3.98
CA ILE A 22 29.45 -44.69 -5.08
C ILE A 22 30.61 -43.77 -5.47
N SER A 23 31.00 -43.84 -6.75
CA SER A 23 32.03 -42.94 -7.28
C SER A 23 31.55 -41.49 -7.27
N LYS A 24 32.47 -40.55 -7.01
CA LYS A 24 32.20 -39.10 -7.11
C LYS A 24 31.54 -38.72 -8.44
N VAL A 25 32.01 -39.27 -9.55
CA VAL A 25 31.46 -38.96 -10.90
C VAL A 25 30.00 -39.38 -11.01
N ALA A 26 29.64 -40.57 -10.53
CA ALA A 26 28.25 -41.02 -10.51
C ALA A 26 27.41 -40.16 -9.56
N LEU A 27 27.94 -39.84 -8.38
CA LEU A 27 27.28 -38.98 -7.40
C LEU A 27 26.90 -37.62 -8.00
N LEU A 28 27.84 -36.95 -8.67
CA LEU A 28 27.60 -35.62 -9.26
C LEU A 28 26.70 -35.67 -10.49
N ARG A 29 26.89 -36.64 -11.40
CA ARG A 29 26.17 -36.68 -12.68
C ARG A 29 24.78 -37.28 -12.61
N VAL A 30 24.57 -38.28 -11.76
CA VAL A 30 23.31 -39.05 -11.70
C VAL A 30 22.48 -38.68 -10.48
N TYR A 31 23.16 -38.38 -9.36
CA TYR A 31 22.49 -38.21 -8.07
C TYR A 31 22.63 -36.79 -7.50
N GLY A 32 23.08 -35.82 -8.31
CA GLY A 32 23.39 -34.47 -7.86
C GLY A 32 22.26 -33.83 -7.03
N ASP A 33 21.03 -33.91 -7.53
CA ASP A 33 19.86 -33.34 -6.84
C ASP A 33 19.52 -34.03 -5.52
N TYR A 34 20.04 -35.24 -5.30
CA TYR A 34 19.81 -36.01 -4.08
C TYR A 34 20.91 -35.85 -3.03
N ILE A 35 22.04 -35.23 -3.38
CA ILE A 35 23.21 -35.08 -2.51
C ILE A 35 22.85 -34.37 -1.19
N ASP A 36 22.01 -33.33 -1.25
CA ASP A 36 21.57 -32.57 -0.07
C ASP A 36 20.86 -33.48 0.96
N TYR A 37 19.99 -34.37 0.50
CA TYR A 37 19.22 -35.28 1.35
C TYR A 37 20.07 -36.40 1.96
N VAL A 38 21.11 -36.86 1.25
CA VAL A 38 22.02 -37.91 1.74
C VAL A 38 23.28 -37.34 2.39
N TRP A 39 23.41 -36.01 2.49
CA TRP A 39 24.62 -35.32 2.93
C TRP A 39 25.17 -35.88 4.23
N ASN A 40 24.32 -36.06 5.24
CA ASN A 40 24.73 -36.54 6.56
C ASN A 40 25.31 -37.96 6.53
N LYS A 41 24.87 -38.79 5.58
CA LYS A 41 25.34 -40.16 5.38
C LYS A 41 26.57 -40.27 4.47
N LEU A 42 26.95 -39.20 3.77
CA LEU A 42 28.09 -39.24 2.85
C LEU A 42 29.41 -39.51 3.57
N PRO A 43 30.34 -40.23 2.92
CA PRO A 43 31.70 -40.42 3.42
C PRO A 43 32.42 -39.09 3.65
N GLY A 44 33.26 -39.04 4.69
CA GLY A 44 34.01 -37.82 5.03
C GLY A 44 34.85 -37.26 3.88
N HIS A 45 35.47 -38.12 3.06
CA HIS A 45 36.28 -37.69 1.92
C HIS A 45 35.46 -37.04 0.80
N LEU A 46 34.16 -37.33 0.68
CA LEU A 46 33.26 -36.65 -0.27
C LEU A 46 32.71 -35.35 0.32
N LYS A 47 32.58 -35.25 1.65
CA LYS A 47 32.13 -34.02 2.32
C LYS A 47 33.14 -32.88 2.24
N VAL A 48 34.43 -33.20 2.14
CA VAL A 48 35.51 -32.20 1.97
C VAL A 48 35.71 -31.78 0.51
N ASP A 49 35.12 -32.49 -0.45
CA ASP A 49 35.26 -32.20 -1.86
C ASP A 49 34.44 -30.98 -2.27
N SER A 50 35.09 -29.99 -2.90
CA SER A 50 34.45 -28.71 -3.24
C SER A 50 33.32 -28.84 -4.26
N GLU A 51 33.38 -29.80 -5.19
CA GLU A 51 32.33 -30.02 -6.18
C GLU A 51 31.10 -30.67 -5.55
N VAL A 52 31.30 -31.60 -4.61
CA VAL A 52 30.19 -32.25 -3.89
C VAL A 52 29.51 -31.26 -2.94
N ARG A 53 30.28 -30.37 -2.30
CA ARG A 53 29.76 -29.32 -1.41
C ARG A 53 28.82 -28.35 -2.10
N THR A 54 28.98 -28.08 -3.40
CA THR A 54 28.10 -27.17 -4.14
C THR A 54 26.66 -27.63 -4.23
N TYR A 55 26.39 -28.93 -3.99
CA TYR A 55 25.04 -29.48 -4.04
C TYR A 55 24.32 -29.40 -2.69
N ARG A 56 25.03 -29.09 -1.61
CA ARG A 56 24.47 -28.87 -0.28
C ARG A 56 23.89 -27.46 -0.18
N ARG A 57 22.72 -27.33 0.43
CA ARG A 57 22.16 -26.03 0.79
C ARG A 57 22.85 -25.45 2.02
N CYS A 58 23.06 -24.14 2.03
CA CYS A 58 23.64 -23.45 3.18
C CYS A 58 22.52 -22.99 4.13
N ASP A 59 22.11 -23.85 5.07
CA ASP A 59 21.11 -23.49 6.08
C ASP A 59 21.68 -22.59 7.19
N GLU A 60 23.00 -22.56 7.35
CA GLU A 60 23.69 -21.81 8.41
C GLU A 60 23.48 -20.29 8.30
N HIS A 61 23.24 -19.77 7.10
CA HIS A 61 23.04 -18.34 6.84
C HIS A 61 21.64 -18.02 6.29
N TYR A 62 20.78 -19.04 6.16
CA TYR A 62 19.46 -18.90 5.57
C TYR A 62 18.39 -18.72 6.65
N ASN A 63 17.48 -17.77 6.48
CA ASN A 63 16.38 -17.46 7.41
C ASN A 63 16.83 -17.26 8.87
N GLN A 64 17.84 -16.42 9.05
CA GLN A 64 18.37 -16.12 10.38
C GLN A 64 17.33 -15.44 11.27
N PRO A 65 17.46 -15.53 12.62
CA PRO A 65 16.47 -14.96 13.54
C PRO A 65 16.21 -13.45 13.38
N TRP A 66 17.13 -12.71 12.76
CA TRP A 66 16.98 -11.29 12.43
C TRP A 66 16.30 -11.03 11.07
N GLN A 67 16.12 -12.04 10.22
CA GLN A 67 15.49 -11.94 8.88
C GLN A 67 13.99 -12.30 8.89
N ARG A 68 13.33 -12.19 10.05
CA ARG A 68 11.95 -12.67 10.34
C ARG A 68 10.84 -12.21 9.38
N THR A 69 11.04 -11.13 8.64
CA THR A 69 10.02 -10.55 7.74
C THR A 69 10.20 -10.95 6.29
N HIS A 70 11.26 -11.69 5.95
CA HIS A 70 11.51 -12.18 4.60
C HIS A 70 11.09 -13.66 4.48
N ILE A 71 10.15 -13.94 3.58
CA ILE A 71 9.88 -15.30 3.12
C ILE A 71 10.83 -15.54 1.94
N ASP A 72 12.04 -15.98 2.23
CA ASP A 72 12.98 -16.33 1.18
C ASP A 72 12.59 -17.67 0.53
N GLY A 73 12.90 -17.80 -0.77
CA GLY A 73 12.84 -19.08 -1.48
C GLY A 73 13.94 -20.04 -1.00
N PRO A 74 13.88 -21.34 -1.33
CA PRO A 74 14.74 -22.37 -0.72
C PRO A 74 16.21 -22.00 -0.65
N ALA A 75 16.86 -22.36 0.47
CA ALA A 75 18.25 -22.03 0.76
C ALA A 75 19.18 -22.26 -0.46
N PRO A 76 20.05 -21.28 -0.77
CA PRO A 76 20.91 -21.36 -1.94
C PRO A 76 21.91 -22.52 -1.84
N LYS A 77 22.18 -23.14 -3.00
CA LYS A 77 23.22 -24.16 -3.19
C LYS A 77 24.56 -23.44 -3.40
N ILE A 78 25.42 -23.43 -2.39
CA ILE A 78 26.65 -22.62 -2.34
C ILE A 78 27.87 -23.54 -2.21
N LYS A 79 28.98 -23.21 -2.90
CA LYS A 79 30.23 -24.00 -2.85
C LYS A 79 30.87 -23.99 -1.46
N ASP A 80 30.94 -22.82 -0.83
CA ASP A 80 31.51 -22.60 0.50
C ASP A 80 30.68 -21.59 1.31
N CYS A 81 30.08 -22.02 2.41
CA CYS A 81 29.36 -21.13 3.33
C CYS A 81 30.29 -20.05 3.95
N SER A 82 31.61 -20.30 4.01
CA SER A 82 32.60 -19.38 4.59
C SER A 82 33.06 -18.25 3.68
N GLU A 83 32.86 -18.33 2.36
CA GLU A 83 33.28 -17.28 1.42
C GLU A 83 32.27 -16.13 1.31
N TYR A 84 31.12 -16.24 1.96
CA TYR A 84 30.05 -15.23 1.92
C TYR A 84 30.37 -13.90 2.62
N LEU A 85 31.55 -13.78 3.23
CA LEU A 85 32.08 -12.51 3.75
C LEU A 85 33.43 -12.15 3.13
N SER A 86 33.74 -12.65 1.93
CA SER A 86 34.72 -11.97 1.10
C SER A 86 34.12 -10.61 0.74
N ASP A 87 34.93 -9.56 0.92
CA ASP A 87 34.72 -8.15 0.57
C ASP A 87 34.58 -7.98 -0.96
N GLY A 88 33.69 -8.76 -1.57
CA GLY A 88 33.44 -8.78 -3.00
C GLY A 88 32.52 -7.64 -3.40
N ASP A 89 32.63 -7.24 -4.66
CA ASP A 89 31.86 -6.16 -5.28
C ASP A 89 30.38 -6.55 -5.42
N TYR A 90 29.62 -6.51 -4.32
CA TYR A 90 28.18 -6.64 -4.36
C TYR A 90 27.57 -5.31 -4.81
N GLU A 91 26.97 -5.30 -6.00
CA GLU A 91 26.19 -4.17 -6.46
C GLU A 91 24.74 -4.33 -6.02
N LEU A 92 24.26 -3.38 -5.21
CA LEU A 92 22.86 -3.33 -4.80
C LEU A 92 22.05 -2.55 -5.84
N GLY A 93 21.24 -3.26 -6.63
CA GLY A 93 20.29 -2.65 -7.55
C GLY A 93 18.93 -2.44 -6.89
N LEU A 94 18.46 -1.19 -6.81
CA LEU A 94 17.07 -0.91 -6.44
C LEU A 94 16.16 -1.44 -7.55
N MET A 95 15.57 -2.62 -7.33
CA MET A 95 14.78 -3.30 -8.35
C MET A 95 13.36 -2.74 -8.43
N ILE A 96 12.79 -2.31 -7.30
CA ILE A 96 11.43 -1.77 -7.19
C ILE A 96 11.38 -0.72 -6.06
N PHE A 97 10.78 0.44 -6.33
CA PHE A 97 10.45 1.45 -5.32
C PHE A 97 8.95 1.74 -5.41
N GLU A 98 8.18 1.16 -4.49
CA GLU A 98 6.74 1.40 -4.40
C GLU A 98 6.45 2.48 -3.35
N THR A 99 6.03 3.67 -3.81
CA THR A 99 5.59 4.76 -2.93
C THR A 99 4.08 4.69 -2.74
N TYR A 100 3.64 4.25 -1.56
CA TYR A 100 2.22 4.17 -1.20
C TYR A 100 1.63 5.48 -0.64
N HIS A 101 2.37 6.59 -0.67
CA HIS A 101 1.93 7.87 -0.11
C HIS A 101 1.70 8.90 -1.21
N THR A 102 0.48 8.96 -1.73
CA THR A 102 -0.02 10.15 -2.43
C THR A 102 -0.24 11.24 -1.40
N ILE A 103 0.57 12.30 -1.46
CA ILE A 103 0.38 13.51 -0.64
C ILE A 103 -0.87 14.23 -1.20
N PRO A 104 -1.96 14.38 -0.41
CA PRO A 104 -3.16 15.05 -0.88
C PRO A 104 -2.87 16.54 -1.17
N ASN A 105 -3.37 17.05 -2.29
CA ASN A 105 -3.21 18.47 -2.65
C ASN A 105 -4.25 19.36 -1.95
N VAL A 106 -5.33 18.77 -1.41
CA VAL A 106 -6.32 19.43 -0.55
C VAL A 106 -6.26 18.82 0.86
N ASN A 107 -6.08 19.67 1.87
CA ASN A 107 -5.97 19.32 3.29
C ASN A 107 -6.69 20.36 4.18
N GLU A 108 -6.73 20.15 5.50
CA GLU A 108 -7.38 21.06 6.47
C GLU A 108 -6.95 22.53 6.38
N SER A 109 -5.74 22.82 5.86
CA SER A 109 -5.21 24.19 5.78
C SER A 109 -5.61 24.95 4.52
N ASN A 110 -6.04 24.26 3.45
CA ASN A 110 -6.28 24.87 2.15
C ASN A 110 -7.60 24.44 1.49
N ASN A 111 -8.54 23.89 2.25
CA ASN A 111 -9.79 23.33 1.73
C ASN A 111 -11.00 24.28 1.75
N LYS A 112 -10.82 25.54 2.12
CA LYS A 112 -11.91 26.52 2.25
C LYS A 112 -11.89 27.57 1.15
N PHE A 113 -13.05 27.82 0.57
CA PHE A 113 -13.30 28.88 -0.42
C PHE A 113 -14.38 29.81 0.10
N TYR A 114 -14.17 31.11 -0.05
CA TYR A 114 -15.12 32.16 0.34
C TYR A 114 -15.62 32.85 -0.92
N PHE A 115 -16.93 33.07 -1.01
CA PHE A 115 -17.55 33.74 -2.15
C PHE A 115 -18.73 34.63 -1.73
N ASP A 116 -19.12 35.53 -2.63
CA ASP A 116 -20.11 36.59 -2.40
C ASP A 116 -19.70 37.61 -1.32
N LYS A 117 -20.57 38.58 -1.03
CA LYS A 117 -20.35 39.65 -0.05
C LYS A 117 -20.49 39.20 1.40
N ASP A 118 -21.18 38.08 1.62
CA ASP A 118 -21.45 37.53 2.95
C ASP A 118 -20.38 36.52 3.40
N ASP A 119 -19.26 36.41 2.67
CA ASP A 119 -18.18 35.45 2.90
C ASP A 119 -18.70 34.01 3.07
N ALA A 120 -19.61 33.59 2.18
CA ALA A 120 -20.19 32.26 2.20
C ALA A 120 -19.08 31.21 2.01
N GLU A 121 -19.00 30.25 2.94
CA GLU A 121 -17.93 29.25 2.99
C GLU A 121 -18.31 27.98 2.21
N ILE A 122 -17.42 27.52 1.33
CA ILE A 122 -17.46 26.21 0.68
C ILE A 122 -16.23 25.41 1.16
N THR A 123 -16.48 24.23 1.68
CA THR A 123 -15.42 23.32 2.16
C THR A 123 -15.29 22.12 1.25
N ILE A 124 -14.10 21.93 0.67
CA ILE A 124 -13.76 20.75 -0.14
C ILE A 124 -13.28 19.64 0.82
N PRO A 125 -13.69 18.38 0.63
CA PRO A 125 -13.12 17.28 1.42
C PRO A 125 -11.61 17.14 1.17
N GLU A 126 -10.87 16.62 2.15
CA GLU A 126 -9.45 16.36 1.96
C GLU A 126 -9.21 15.25 0.95
N GLY A 127 -8.17 15.39 0.13
CA GLY A 127 -7.91 14.42 -0.91
C GLY A 127 -6.95 14.90 -2.00
N SER A 128 -6.81 14.05 -3.01
CA SER A 128 -6.09 14.38 -4.24
C SER A 128 -7.10 14.60 -5.35
N TYR A 129 -7.15 15.82 -5.89
CA TYR A 129 -8.10 16.20 -6.93
C TYR A 129 -7.37 16.74 -8.15
N GLU A 130 -7.92 16.48 -9.34
CA GLU A 130 -7.56 17.24 -10.53
C GLU A 130 -8.17 18.65 -10.43
N VAL A 131 -7.52 19.63 -11.07
CA VAL A 131 -8.03 21.02 -11.12
C VAL A 131 -9.45 21.07 -11.71
N ARG A 132 -9.76 20.15 -12.63
CA ARG A 132 -11.08 20.00 -13.25
C ARG A 132 -12.16 19.58 -12.24
N ASP A 133 -11.83 18.65 -11.34
CA ASP A 133 -12.76 18.15 -10.32
C ASP A 133 -13.06 19.24 -9.28
N ILE A 134 -12.03 20.00 -8.90
CA ILE A 134 -12.19 21.17 -8.00
C ILE A 134 -13.12 22.20 -8.64
N ASN A 135 -12.90 22.56 -9.90
CA ASN A 135 -13.75 23.53 -10.60
C ASN A 135 -15.21 23.08 -10.67
N GLU A 136 -15.45 21.83 -11.06
CA GLU A 136 -16.80 21.28 -11.14
C GLU A 136 -17.49 21.22 -9.77
N PHE A 137 -16.76 20.89 -8.70
CA PHE A 137 -17.28 20.91 -7.34
C PHE A 137 -17.71 22.32 -6.91
N LEU A 138 -16.86 23.33 -7.17
CA LEU A 138 -17.13 24.72 -6.82
C LEU A 138 -18.35 25.27 -7.57
N GLU A 139 -18.43 25.04 -8.88
CA GLU A 139 -19.59 25.48 -9.69
C GLU A 139 -20.90 24.90 -9.17
N ARG A 140 -20.93 23.61 -8.85
CA ARG A 140 -22.11 22.95 -8.28
C ARG A 140 -22.47 23.49 -6.90
N ALA A 141 -21.48 23.73 -6.05
CA ALA A 141 -21.69 24.26 -4.71
C ALA A 141 -22.27 25.69 -4.74
N ILE A 142 -21.71 26.57 -5.57
CA ILE A 142 -22.19 27.96 -5.74
C ILE A 142 -23.64 27.97 -6.26
N LEU A 143 -23.95 27.18 -7.28
CA LEU A 143 -25.30 27.08 -7.84
C LEU A 143 -26.33 26.61 -6.80
N ARG A 144 -25.93 25.66 -5.94
CA ARG A 144 -26.80 25.16 -4.87
C ARG A 144 -27.08 26.24 -3.84
N THR A 145 -26.06 26.97 -3.38
CA THR A 145 -26.24 28.05 -2.40
C THR A 145 -27.15 29.16 -2.92
N HIS A 146 -27.03 29.56 -4.20
CA HIS A 146 -27.94 30.54 -4.79
C HIS A 146 -29.39 30.05 -4.87
N ARG A 147 -29.62 28.75 -5.15
CA ARG A 147 -30.98 28.17 -5.14
C ARG A 147 -31.58 28.19 -3.74
N ASP A 148 -30.82 27.74 -2.74
CA ASP A 148 -31.28 27.66 -1.35
C ASP A 148 -31.63 29.06 -0.80
N ALA A 149 -30.86 30.09 -1.19
CA ALA A 149 -31.14 31.48 -0.85
C ALA A 149 -32.47 32.00 -1.47
N LEU A 150 -32.75 31.66 -2.73
CA LEU A 150 -33.99 32.06 -3.41
C LEU A 150 -35.22 31.36 -2.83
N GLU A 151 -35.15 30.07 -2.51
CA GLU A 151 -36.24 29.34 -1.84
C GLU A 151 -36.57 29.95 -0.47
N THR A 152 -35.56 30.44 0.26
CA THR A 152 -35.77 31.10 1.55
C THR A 152 -36.52 32.42 1.42
N ILE A 153 -36.20 33.23 0.39
CA ILE A 153 -36.89 34.51 0.14
C ILE A 153 -38.36 34.28 -0.25
N ASP A 154 -38.64 33.28 -1.06
CA ASP A 154 -40.00 32.97 -1.54
C ASP A 154 -40.92 32.53 -0.38
N ILE A 155 -40.40 31.80 0.61
CA ILE A 155 -41.14 31.43 1.82
C ILE A 155 -41.41 32.67 2.71
N VAL A 156 -40.42 33.56 2.85
CA VAL A 156 -40.55 34.76 3.70
C VAL A 156 -41.55 35.76 3.13
N LEU A 157 -41.63 35.91 1.80
CA LEU A 157 -42.57 36.83 1.14
C LEU A 157 -44.03 36.33 1.15
N LEU A 158 -44.27 35.03 1.30
CA LEU A 158 -45.63 34.45 1.32
C LEU A 158 -46.29 34.47 2.72
N HIS A 159 -45.61 34.93 3.77
CA HIS A 159 -46.15 34.96 5.15
C HIS A 159 -46.33 36.37 5.75
N GLY A 160 -46.00 37.43 5.01
CA GLY A 160 -46.15 38.82 5.45
C GLY A 160 -47.48 39.46 5.04
N ASP A 161 -48.37 39.61 6.02
CA ASP A 161 -49.42 40.65 6.17
C ASP A 161 -50.73 40.53 5.37
N ASN A 162 -51.77 40.01 6.04
CA ASN A 162 -53.16 40.40 5.80
C ASN A 162 -53.86 40.75 7.13
N SER A 163 -53.81 42.01 7.53
CA SER A 163 -54.67 42.59 8.56
C SER A 163 -54.83 44.10 8.32
N ASN A 164 -55.71 44.48 7.40
CA ASN A 164 -56.25 45.83 7.35
C ASN A 164 -57.38 45.97 8.38
N ASN A 165 -57.16 46.75 9.45
CA ASN A 165 -58.25 47.40 10.16
C ASN A 165 -57.89 48.88 10.37
N SER A 166 -58.50 49.73 9.55
CA SER A 166 -58.41 51.19 9.66
C SER A 166 -59.36 51.67 10.76
N ASN A 167 -58.83 52.28 11.82
CA ASN A 167 -59.58 53.28 12.58
C ASN A 167 -58.62 54.26 13.26
N TYR A 168 -58.45 55.44 12.66
CA TYR A 168 -57.98 56.61 13.39
C TYR A 168 -59.08 57.67 13.28
N ASN A 169 -59.68 57.97 14.43
CA ASN A 169 -60.45 59.18 14.66
C ASN A 169 -59.49 60.37 14.57
N THR A 170 -59.84 61.37 13.78
CA THR A 170 -59.16 62.65 13.75
C THR A 170 -60.05 63.64 14.48
N ASP A 171 -59.71 63.95 15.73
CA ASP A 171 -60.14 65.15 16.41
C ASP A 171 -59.07 66.20 16.13
N ASP A 172 -59.36 67.12 15.20
CA ASP A 172 -58.58 68.36 15.02
C ASP A 172 -59.53 69.53 15.29
N ASP A 173 -59.27 70.22 16.41
CA ASP A 173 -59.84 71.52 16.74
C ASP A 173 -59.07 72.63 16.02
N ASP A 174 -59.84 73.66 15.66
CA ASP A 174 -59.47 75.08 15.56
C ASP A 174 -59.04 75.65 14.19
N ASP A 175 -60.03 76.28 13.54
CA ASP A 175 -59.87 77.64 13.01
C ASP A 175 -61.22 78.27 12.60
N GLY A 176 -61.53 79.41 13.23
CA GLY A 176 -62.74 80.19 12.97
C GLY A 176 -62.58 81.22 11.85
N GLU A 177 -63.67 81.46 11.11
CA GLU A 177 -64.16 82.73 10.53
C GLU A 177 -65.68 82.51 10.30
N GLY A 178 -66.64 83.29 10.81
CA GLY A 178 -66.90 84.69 10.51
C GLY A 178 -67.93 84.82 9.36
N ALA A 179 -69.23 84.99 9.65
CA ALA A 179 -70.19 85.83 8.91
C ALA A 179 -71.65 85.64 9.37
N GLU A 180 -72.27 86.79 9.71
CA GLU A 180 -73.69 87.16 9.85
C GLU A 180 -74.51 86.69 11.07
#